data_AF-A0A9N9HMS6-F1
#
_entry.id   AF-A0A9N9HMS6-F1
#
_cell.length_a   1.000
_cell.length_b   1.000
_cell.length_c   1.000
_cell.angle_alpha   90.00
_cell.angle_beta   90.00
_cell.angle_gamma   90.00
#
_symmetry.space_group_name_H-M   'P 1'
#
loop_
_entity.id
_entity.type
_entity.pdbx_description
1 polymer ?
#
loop_
_entity_poly.entity_id
_entity_poly.type
_entity_poly.pdbx_seq_one_letter_code
_entity_poly.pdbx_strand_id
1 'polypeptide(L)' 'MTSLLRGPNRSLYKEFTPFAYFSYQLGRETFQQSYLGISNKVSIAGLLNLRFLAQQPLYANQIQIHILGTE' A
#
# COMPACT_ATOMS: atom_id res chain seq x y z
N MET A 1 -2.75 26.52 22.37
CA MET A 1 -3.73 25.57 21.82
C MET A 1 -3.13 24.94 20.58
N THR A 2 -2.51 23.77 20.72
CA THR A 2 -1.86 23.05 19.62
C THR A 2 -2.88 22.15 18.95
N SER A 3 -3.30 22.50 17.73
CA SER A 3 -4.12 21.64 16.88
C SER A 3 -3.33 20.40 16.51
N LEU A 4 -3.55 19.32 17.25
CA LEU A 4 -3.13 17.97 16.86
C LEU A 4 -3.67 17.72 15.45
N LEU A 5 -2.78 17.69 14.47
CA LEU A 5 -3.03 17.20 13.12
C LEU A 5 -3.43 15.73 13.26
N ARG A 6 -4.72 15.48 13.49
CA ARG A 6 -5.30 14.16 13.37
C ARG A 6 -5.19 13.80 11.90
N GLY A 7 -4.24 12.93 11.60
CA GLY A 7 -4.26 12.20 10.34
C GLY A 7 -5.65 11.59 10.11
N PRO A 8 -5.98 11.27 8.86
CA PRO A 8 -7.31 10.75 8.50
C PRO A 8 -7.70 9.60 9.43
N ASN A 9 -8.98 9.57 9.83
CA ASN A 9 -9.52 8.56 10.72
C ASN A 9 -9.16 7.16 10.18
N ARG A 10 -8.60 6.29 11.04
CA ARG A 10 -8.15 4.92 10.67
C ARG A 10 -9.28 4.08 10.03
N SER A 11 -10.54 4.47 10.21
CA SER A 11 -11.69 3.90 9.50
C SER A 11 -11.66 4.05 7.97
N LEU A 12 -10.81 4.92 7.42
CA LEU A 12 -10.59 5.06 5.98
C LEU A 12 -9.66 3.99 5.40
N TYR A 13 -8.87 3.30 6.22
CA TYR A 13 -8.16 2.06 5.83
C TYR A 13 -9.09 0.84 5.89
N LYS A 14 -10.36 1.06 5.56
CA LYS A 14 -11.35 -0.01 5.44
C LYS A 14 -10.93 -0.93 4.29
N GLU A 15 -11.09 -2.23 4.56
CA GLU A 15 -11.15 -3.33 3.61
C GLU A 15 -9.79 -3.89 3.17
N PHE A 16 -9.17 -4.65 4.08
CA PHE A 16 -8.48 -5.88 3.66
C PHE A 16 -9.53 -6.75 2.97
N THR A 17 -9.64 -6.63 1.65
CA THR A 17 -10.52 -7.48 0.86
C THR A 17 -9.82 -8.83 0.68
N PRO A 18 -10.50 -9.96 0.86
CA PRO A 18 -9.91 -11.28 0.58
C PRO A 18 -9.47 -11.42 -0.90
N PHE A 19 -9.89 -10.49 -1.76
CA PHE A 19 -9.59 -10.44 -3.18
C PHE A 19 -8.40 -9.54 -3.54
N ALA A 20 -7.92 -8.66 -2.65
CA ALA A 20 -6.77 -7.82 -2.95
C ALA A 20 -6.00 -7.42 -1.68
N TYR A 21 -4.67 -7.56 -1.70
CA TYR A 21 -3.82 -7.15 -0.58
C TYR A 21 -2.41 -6.79 -1.04
N PHE A 22 -1.75 -5.93 -0.27
CA PHE A 22 -0.34 -5.61 -0.46
C PHE A 22 0.55 -6.55 0.35
N SER A 23 1.66 -7.00 -0.23
CA SER A 23 2.69 -7.77 0.46
C SER A 23 4.08 -7.19 0.22
N TYR A 24 5.01 -7.55 1.11
CA TYR A 24 6.43 -7.24 0.92
C TYR A 24 6.98 -7.96 -0.31
N GLN A 25 8.08 -7.44 -0.83
CA GLN A 25 8.90 -8.18 -1.78
C GLN A 25 9.53 -9.40 -1.11
N LEU A 26 9.87 -10.41 -1.89
CA LEU A 26 10.51 -11.62 -1.38
C LEU A 26 11.79 -11.27 -0.60
N GLY A 27 11.92 -11.79 0.62
CA GLY A 27 13.08 -11.53 1.49
C GLY A 27 13.09 -10.15 2.15
N ARG A 28 11.99 -9.39 2.10
CA ARG A 28 11.83 -8.09 2.77
C ARG A 28 10.77 -8.18 3.87
N GLU A 29 10.96 -7.37 4.90
CA GLU A 29 10.02 -7.24 6.03
C GLU A 29 9.41 -5.83 6.11
N THR A 30 9.82 -4.93 5.22
CA THR A 30 9.36 -3.54 5.16
C THR A 30 9.09 -3.13 3.71
N PHE A 31 8.23 -2.13 3.52
CA PHE A 31 7.98 -1.52 2.21
C PHE A 31 9.04 -0.49 1.83
N GLN A 32 9.75 0.09 2.81
CA GLN A 32 10.81 1.06 2.53
C GLN A 32 12.06 0.35 2.02
N GLN A 33 12.53 0.73 0.84
CA GLN A 33 13.83 0.35 0.33
C GLN A 33 14.82 1.48 0.59
N SER A 34 15.98 1.12 1.12
CA SER A 34 17.01 2.05 1.61
C SER A 34 16.57 2.84 2.86
N TYR A 35 17.46 3.69 3.38
CA TYR A 35 17.21 4.49 4.58
C TYR A 35 17.13 5.97 4.22
N LEU A 36 16.04 6.61 4.65
CA LEU A 36 15.87 8.06 4.61
C LEU A 36 17.01 8.74 5.35
N GLY A 37 17.62 9.76 4.75
CA GLY A 37 18.75 10.51 5.31
C GLY A 37 20.12 9.84 5.13
N ILE A 38 20.20 8.59 4.67
CA ILE A 38 21.47 7.89 4.36
C ILE A 38 21.61 7.66 2.86
N SER A 39 20.52 7.35 2.17
CA SER A 39 20.51 7.10 0.74
C SER A 39 19.72 8.16 -0.02
N ASN A 40 20.24 8.56 -1.16
CA ASN A 40 19.58 9.49 -2.09
C ASN A 40 18.49 8.77 -2.92
N LYS A 41 18.41 7.45 -2.81
CA LYS A 41 17.46 6.58 -3.54
C LYS A 41 16.64 5.78 -2.53
N VAL A 42 15.74 6.48 -1.85
CA VAL A 42 14.73 5.85 -1.00
C VAL A 42 13.46 5.69 -1.82
N SER A 43 12.87 4.51 -1.72
CA SER A 43 11.59 4.20 -2.37
C SER A 43 10.70 3.43 -1.42
N ILE A 44 9.39 3.48 -1.68
CA ILE A 44 8.42 2.60 -1.07
C ILE A 44 7.98 1.62 -2.16
N ALA A 45 8.22 0.33 -1.94
CA ALA A 45 7.92 -0.71 -2.91
C ALA A 45 7.25 -1.91 -2.23
N GLY A 46 6.24 -2.45 -2.89
CA GLY A 46 5.51 -3.63 -2.48
C GLY A 46 4.87 -4.32 -3.68
N LEU A 47 4.18 -5.43 -3.43
CA LEU A 47 3.45 -6.18 -4.44
C LEU A 47 1.96 -6.07 -4.14
N LEU A 48 1.16 -5.61 -5.11
CA LEU A 48 -0.29 -5.72 -5.05
C LEU A 48 -0.70 -7.10 -5.56
N ASN A 49 -1.23 -7.93 -4.67
CA ASN A 49 -1.73 -9.26 -5.00
C ASN A 49 -3.24 -9.18 -5.23
N LEU A 50 -3.69 -9.70 -6.36
CA LEU A 50 -5.11 -9.82 -6.70
C LEU A 50 -5.48 -11.30 -6.68
N ARG A 51 -6.47 -11.68 -5.88
CA ARG A 51 -7.03 -13.03 -5.81
C ARG A 51 -8.37 -13.04 -6.53
N PHE A 52 -8.45 -13.85 -7.58
CA PHE A 52 -9.67 -14.13 -8.32
C PHE A 52 -9.77 -15.64 -8.54
N LEU A 53 -11.00 -16.15 -8.58
CA LEU A 53 -11.23 -17.56 -8.88
C LEU A 53 -10.88 -17.81 -10.35
N ALA A 54 -10.27 -18.95 -10.64
CA ALA A 54 -9.90 -19.30 -12.02
C ALA A 54 -11.13 -19.30 -12.97
N GLN A 55 -12.32 -19.62 -12.45
CA GLN A 55 -13.58 -19.60 -13.19
C GLN A 55 -14.18 -18.19 -13.36
N GLN A 56 -13.70 -17.21 -12.61
CA GLN A 56 -14.15 -15.82 -12.62
C GLN A 56 -12.93 -14.89 -12.56
N PRO A 57 -12.12 -14.85 -13.62
CA PRO A 57 -10.96 -13.96 -13.65
C PRO A 57 -11.41 -12.50 -13.56
N LEU A 58 -10.57 -11.68 -12.94
CA LEU A 58 -10.85 -10.26 -12.80
C LEU A 58 -10.75 -9.56 -14.17
N TYR A 59 -11.89 -9.32 -14.80
CA TYR A 59 -11.99 -8.46 -15.99
C TYR A 59 -12.14 -7.00 -15.56
N ALA A 60 -11.02 -6.33 -15.29
CA ALA A 60 -10.98 -4.91 -14.98
C ALA A 60 -10.43 -4.12 -16.16
N ASN A 61 -11.22 -3.16 -16.66
CA ASN A 61 -10.77 -2.25 -17.71
C ASN A 61 -9.83 -1.15 -17.18
N GLN A 62 -9.84 -0.92 -15.86
CA GLN A 62 -8.99 0.06 -15.18
C GLN A 62 -8.74 -0.35 -13.72
N ILE A 63 -7.50 -0.20 -13.26
CA ILE A 63 -7.11 -0.33 -11.85
C ILE A 63 -6.54 1.03 -11.42
N GLN A 64 -7.15 1.66 -10.42
CA GLN A 64 -6.65 2.91 -9.83
C GLN A 64 -6.03 2.61 -8.48
N ILE A 65 -4.81 3.10 -8.27
CA ILE A 65 -4.07 2.98 -7.01
C ILE A 65 -3.76 4.38 -6.53
N HIS A 66 -4.28 4.73 -5.36
CA HIS A 66 -3.99 5.99 -4.70
C HIS A 66 -3.08 5.73 -3.51
N ILE A 67 -1.86 6.26 -3.56
CA ILE A 67 -0.91 6.23 -2.45
C ILE A 67 -0.94 7.61 -1.82
N LEU A 68 -1.36 7.68 -0.57
CA LEU A 68 -1.38 8.91 0.21
C LEU A 68 -0.24 8.83 1.23
N GLY A 69 0.64 9.83 1.21
CA GLY A 69 1.69 10.00 2.21
C GLY A 69 1.50 11.32 2.94
N THR A 70 1.83 11.34 4.23
CA THR A 70 2.04 12.56 5.02
C THR A 70 3.46 12.49 5.54
N GLU A 71 4.19 13.61 5.46
CA GLU A 71 5.50 13.75 6.10
C GLU A 71 5.43 13.53 7.61
#